data_AF-A0A937IFQ8-F1
#
_entry.id   AF-A0A937IFQ8-F1
#
_cell.length_a   1.000
_cell.length_b   1.000
_cell.length_c   1.000
_cell.angle_alpha   90.00
_cell.angle_beta   90.00
_cell.angle_gamma   90.00
#
_symmetry.space_group_name_H-M   'P 1'
#
loop_
_entity.id
_entity.type
_entity.pdbx_description
1 polymer ?
#
loop_
_entity_poly.entity_id
_entity_poly.type
_entity_poly.pdbx_seq_one_letter_code
_entity_poly.pdbx_strand_id
1 'polypeptide(L)' 'MGYQKWNLLNRLKNVETKMAKVRVTQLKSLIGRKKNHRLSIKGLGLKGIGDTSILEDTPSVRGMINQVSYMISVEEVK' A
#
# COMPACT_ATOMS: atom_id res chain seq x y z
N MET A 1 -26.75 35.65 -5.87
CA MET A 1 -26.60 34.52 -4.92
C MET A 1 -25.70 33.44 -5.56
N GLY A 2 -24.38 33.63 -5.65
CA GLY A 2 -23.58 32.81 -6.60
C GLY A 2 -22.14 32.44 -6.22
N TYR A 3 -21.58 32.98 -5.14
CA TYR A 3 -20.14 32.79 -4.86
C TYR A 3 -19.82 31.89 -3.66
N GLN A 4 -20.82 31.43 -2.90
CA GLN A 4 -20.57 30.55 -1.76
C GLN A 4 -20.49 29.07 -2.15
N LYS A 5 -21.28 28.62 -3.14
CA LYS A 5 -21.29 27.22 -3.60
C LYS A 5 -20.01 26.84 -4.37
N TRP A 6 -19.43 27.77 -5.12
CA TRP A 6 -18.20 27.53 -5.90
C TRP A 6 -16.95 27.38 -5.00
N ASN A 7 -16.83 28.21 -3.96
CA ASN A 7 -15.73 28.12 -2.99
C ASN A 7 -15.82 26.86 -2.11
N LEU A 8 -17.03 26.39 -1.77
CA LEU A 8 -17.24 25.12 -1.08
C LEU A 8 -16.86 23.91 -1.94
N LEU A 9 -17.19 23.91 -3.23
CA LEU A 9 -16.79 22.86 -4.17
C LEU A 9 -15.26 22.79 -4.34
N ASN A 10 -14.57 23.94 -4.42
CA ASN A 10 -13.11 23.97 -4.49
C ASN A 10 -12.43 23.59 -3.17
N ARG A 11 -13.07 23.86 -2.02
CA ARG A 11 -12.60 23.40 -0.71
C ARG A 11 -12.76 21.89 -0.52
N LEU A 12 -13.72 21.25 -1.19
CA LEU A 12 -13.88 19.79 -1.19
C LEU A 12 -12.92 19.10 -2.18
N LYS A 13 -12.60 19.73 -3.32
CA LYS A 13 -11.62 19.19 -4.30
C LYS A 13 -10.18 19.17 -3.78
N ASN A 14 -9.77 20.11 -2.93
CA ASN A 14 -8.43 20.08 -2.32
C ASN A 14 -8.28 19.06 -1.17
N VAL A 15 -9.36 18.38 -0.78
CA VAL A 15 -9.33 17.21 0.12
C VAL A 15 -9.15 15.91 -0.68
N GLU A 16 -9.08 16.00 -2.01
CA GLU A 16 -8.81 14.89 -2.92
C GLU A 16 -7.33 14.46 -2.80
N THR A 17 -7.07 13.72 -1.72
CA THR A 17 -6.26 12.51 -1.71
C THR A 17 -4.85 12.60 -2.30
N LYS A 18 -3.91 13.09 -1.48
CA LYS A 18 -2.60 12.42 -1.44
C LYS A 18 -2.82 11.01 -0.91
N MET A 19 -3.20 10.06 -1.78
CA MET A 19 -3.18 8.65 -1.43
C MET A 19 -1.74 8.28 -1.12
N ALA A 20 -1.45 8.12 0.18
CA ALA A 20 -0.15 7.66 0.64
C ALA A 20 0.14 6.34 -0.09
N LYS A 21 1.31 6.26 -0.72
CA LYS A 21 1.75 5.06 -1.41
C LYS A 21 2.83 4.40 -0.56
N VAL A 22 2.80 3.08 -0.49
CA VAL A 22 3.81 2.28 0.16
C VAL A 22 4.57 1.48 -0.90
N ARG A 23 5.88 1.60 -0.87
CA ARG A 23 6.79 0.73 -1.62
C ARG A 23 7.11 -0.46 -0.74
N VAL A 24 6.79 -1.65 -1.22
CA VAL A 24 7.02 -2.91 -0.53
C VAL A 24 8.07 -3.71 -1.30
N THR A 25 9.12 -4.14 -0.62
CA THR A 25 10.22 -4.92 -1.19
C THR A 25 10.34 -6.27 -0.49
N GLN A 26 10.45 -7.37 -1.22
CA GLN A 26 10.67 -8.68 -0.62
C GLN A 26 12.15 -8.89 -0.25
N LEU A 27 12.45 -9.06 1.03
CA LEU A 27 13.82 -9.28 1.51
C LEU A 27 14.14 -10.77 1.71
N LYS A 28 13.14 -11.60 2.05
CA LYS A 28 13.34 -13.01 2.41
C LYS A 28 12.57 -13.97 1.52
N SER A 29 13.10 -15.19 1.37
CA SER A 29 12.48 -16.27 0.58
C SER A 29 11.16 -16.78 1.18
N LEU A 30 10.28 -17.26 0.30
CA LEU A 30 9.01 -17.92 0.64
C LEU A 30 9.13 -19.42 0.94
N ILE A 31 10.31 -20.02 0.75
CA ILE A 31 10.55 -21.45 0.97
C ILE A 31 10.33 -21.79 2.46
N GLY A 32 9.58 -22.86 2.74
CA GLY A 32 9.28 -23.29 4.11
C GLY A 32 8.30 -22.38 4.87
N ARG A 33 7.65 -21.42 4.22
CA ARG A 33 6.68 -20.52 4.86
C ARG A 33 5.24 -21.04 4.76
N LYS A 34 4.41 -20.65 5.75
CA LYS A 34 2.98 -20.98 5.79
C LYS A 34 2.28 -20.55 4.50
N LYS A 35 1.30 -21.34 4.06
CA LYS A 35 0.52 -21.08 2.83
C LYS A 35 -0.09 -19.67 2.83
N ASN A 36 -0.62 -19.21 3.96
CA ASN A 36 -1.24 -17.88 4.09
C ASN A 36 -0.25 -16.75 3.80
N HIS A 37 0.99 -16.87 4.26
CA HIS A 37 2.01 -15.83 4.03
C HIS A 37 2.44 -15.81 2.56
N ARG A 38 2.52 -16.98 1.92
CA ARG A 38 2.78 -17.09 0.47
C ARG A 38 1.68 -16.43 -0.35
N LEU A 39 0.41 -16.58 0.07
CA LEU A 39 -0.73 -15.95 -0.58
C LEU A 39 -0.70 -14.43 -0.38
N SER A 40 -0.39 -13.94 0.82
CA SER A 40 -0.25 -12.49 1.06
C SER A 40 0.85 -11.87 0.21
N ILE A 41 2.03 -12.48 0.12
CA ILE A 41 3.14 -11.96 -0.70
C ILE A 41 2.73 -11.91 -2.18
N LYS A 42 2.07 -12.95 -2.68
CA LYS A 42 1.51 -12.95 -4.04
C LYS A 42 0.42 -11.90 -4.23
N GLY A 43 -0.44 -11.69 -3.24
CA GLY A 43 -1.50 -10.68 -3.25
C GLY A 43 -0.97 -9.25 -3.25
N LEU A 44 0.21 -9.03 -2.68
CA LEU A 44 0.95 -7.76 -2.76
C LEU A 44 1.66 -7.57 -4.11
N GLY A 45 1.59 -8.55 -5.03
CA GLY A 45 2.17 -8.49 -6.36
C GLY A 45 3.66 -8.86 -6.42
N LEU A 46 4.24 -9.36 -5.33
CA LEU A 46 5.66 -9.71 -5.25
C LEU A 46 5.90 -11.12 -5.81
N LYS A 47 6.85 -11.25 -6.74
CA LYS A 47 7.19 -12.50 -7.43
C LYS A 47 8.45 -13.17 -6.90
N GLY A 48 9.37 -12.43 -6.29
CA GLY A 48 10.66 -12.93 -5.83
C GLY A 48 11.42 -11.99 -4.91
N ILE A 49 12.57 -12.45 -4.40
CA ILE A 49 13.44 -11.64 -3.55
C ILE A 49 14.00 -10.47 -4.35
N GLY A 50 13.99 -9.27 -3.76
CA GLY A 50 14.40 -8.02 -4.40
C GLY A 50 13.31 -7.38 -5.26
N ASP A 51 12.19 -8.06 -5.48
CA ASP A 51 11.05 -7.50 -6.20
C ASP A 51 10.38 -6.40 -5.36
N THR A 52 9.94 -5.34 -6.04
CA THR A 52 9.36 -4.15 -5.41
C THR A 52 8.03 -3.80 -6.05
N SER A 53 7.01 -3.58 -5.23
CA SER A 53 5.68 -3.17 -5.67
C SER A 53 5.26 -1.89 -4.97
N ILE A 54 4.66 -0.97 -5.71
CA ILE A 54 4.11 0.27 -5.16
C ILE A 54 2.61 0.09 -5.04
N LEU A 55 2.10 0.19 -3.83
CA LEU A 55 0.71 -0.06 -3.48
C LEU A 55 0.13 1.17 -2.78
N GLU A 56 -1.19 1.30 -2.82
CA GLU A 56 -1.91 2.32 -2.07
C GLU A 56 -1.99 1.90 -0.60
N ASP A 57 -1.79 2.85 0.31
CA ASP A 57 -1.87 2.63 1.75
C ASP A 57 -3.34 2.50 2.19
N THR A 58 -3.91 1.32 1.92
CA THR A 58 -5.24 0.93 2.39
C THR A 58 -5.11 0.07 3.65
N PRO A 59 -6.11 0.10 4.56
CA PRO A 59 -6.10 -0.77 5.75
C PRO A 59 -5.96 -2.26 5.40
N SER A 60 -6.53 -2.69 4.28
CA SER A 60 -6.39 -4.06 3.76
C SER A 60 -4.95 -4.40 3.38
N VAL A 61 -4.26 -3.49 2.68
CA VAL A 61 -2.84 -3.66 2.31
C VAL A 61 -1.96 -3.66 3.56
N ARG A 62 -2.20 -2.76 4.52
CA ARG A 62 -1.49 -2.77 5.82
C ARG A 62 -1.70 -4.06 6.60
N GLY A 63 -2.92 -4.61 6.60
CA GLY A 63 -3.20 -5.91 7.21
C GLY A 63 -2.37 -7.04 6.59
N MET A 64 -2.30 -7.08 5.26
CA MET A 64 -1.45 -8.06 4.55
C MET A 64 0.03 -7.87 4.86
N ILE A 65 0.52 -6.62 4.84
CA ILE A 65 1.90 -6.24 5.16
C ILE A 65 2.25 -6.71 6.58
N ASN A 66 1.40 -6.44 7.56
CA ASN A 66 1.64 -6.81 8.96
C ASN A 66 1.80 -8.32 9.14
N GLN A 67 1.04 -9.12 8.39
CA GLN A 67 1.15 -10.59 8.44
C GLN A 67 2.52 -11.09 7.96
N VAL A 68 3.18 -10.37 7.05
CA VAL A 68 4.45 -10.77 6.44
C VAL A 68 5.61 -9.81 6.72
N SER A 69 5.45 -8.92 7.69
CA SER A 69 6.36 -7.81 8.02
C SER A 69 7.83 -8.23 8.20
N TYR A 70 8.06 -9.42 8.74
CA TYR A 70 9.40 -9.97 8.97
C TYR A 70 10.14 -10.42 7.69
N MET A 71 9.47 -10.41 6.53
CA MET A 71 10.01 -10.82 5.22
C MET A 71 10.11 -9.69 4.21
N ILE A 72 9.54 -8.52 4.50
CA ILE A 72 9.42 -7.40 3.57
C ILE A 72 10.00 -6.12 4.18
N SER A 73 10.53 -5.25 3.33
CA SER A 73 10.79 -3.85 3.66
C SER A 73 9.61 -3.02 3.20
N VAL A 74 9.21 -2.02 3.98
CA VAL A 74 8.15 -1.09 3.61
C VAL A 74 8.69 0.31 3.72
N GLU A 75 8.52 1.09 2.67
CA GLU A 75 8.97 2.48 2.59
C GLU A 75 7.80 3.34 2.12
N GLU A 76 7.57 4.46 2.80
CA GLU A 76 6.49 5.38 2.45
C GLU A 76 6.95 6.34 1.34
N VAL A 77 6.16 6.40 0.26
CA VAL A 77 6.39 7.29 -0.87
C VAL A 77 5.49 8.52 -0.68
N LYS A 78 6.11 9.69 -0.46
CA LYS A 78 5.44 10.97 -0.14
C LYS A 78 4.98 11.78 -1.36
#